data_AF-A0A352S0B5-F1
#
_entry.id   AF-A0A352S0B5-F1
#
_cell.length_a   1.000
_cell.length_b   1.000
_cell.length_c   1.000
_cell.angle_alpha   90.00
_cell.angle_beta   90.00
_cell.angle_gamma   90.00
#
_symmetry.space_group_name_H-M   'P 1'
#
loop_
_entity.id
_entity.type
_entity.pdbx_description
1 polymer ?
#
loop_
_entity_poly.entity_id
_entity_poly.type
_entity_poly.pdbx_seq_one_letter_code
_entity_poly.pdbx_strand_id
1 'polypeptide(L)'
;GDVDEMEELSVFDLDTGDEESDAGGVEDAGDAGDEDALSPDDFDDDPDAAARRHRVLEARAAAADAFNLIIGSRFTLTAAPEDTMPPPRLVLLARNRIGFGDLCEFITLGRTRAEKGSYLLYPSDLADPQPKQAHLRGMPDCLVVLLPDYCADLDVLRAQARWCRATFGDRAWMAMELLQGHAEAMHRARLQQVSAETGVPLVAAGAVNMHVRSRKPLADVLTAIRIGQPLPACGRALAPNAEAHLRMRQVLSRLYPREALAQTLKLADQCRFSLDMLRYEYPEELVPDGETPITYLRKEVERGITERFPHGMAPEWEAQLKEELELIEEKHYEPFFLTVHDIVRFARQEGILCQ
;
A
#
# COMPACT_ATOMS: atom_id res chain seq x y z
N GLY A 1 26.62 25.94 48.26
CA GLY A 1 26.26 24.63 47.70
C GLY A 1 25.34 24.92 46.54
N ASP A 2 25.84 25.15 45.33
CA ASP A 2 26.99 24.47 44.66
C ASP A 2 26.67 22.97 44.57
N VAL A 3 26.63 22.30 43.42
CA VAL A 3 27.23 22.53 42.07
C VAL A 3 26.17 22.06 41.03
N ASP A 4 25.77 22.78 39.98
CA ASP A 4 26.43 23.21 38.70
C ASP A 4 26.35 22.16 37.55
N GLU A 5 26.63 22.58 36.30
CA GLU A 5 26.37 21.93 34.98
C GLU A 5 24.92 22.12 34.46
N MET A 6 24.59 22.88 33.40
CA MET A 6 25.33 23.45 32.23
C MET A 6 26.06 22.39 31.38
N GLU A 7 26.05 22.38 30.04
CA GLU A 7 25.45 23.27 29.02
C GLU A 7 24.58 22.43 28.04
N GLU A 8 24.21 22.75 26.79
CA GLU A 8 24.63 23.73 25.78
C GLU A 8 23.41 24.09 24.88
N LEU A 9 23.62 24.92 23.85
CA LEU A 9 22.72 25.20 22.72
C LEU A 9 23.55 25.13 21.43
N SER A 10 22.93 24.81 20.28
CA SER A 10 23.45 25.28 18.99
C SER A 10 22.34 25.86 18.12
N VAL A 11 22.21 27.18 18.22
CA VAL A 11 21.63 28.04 17.18
C VAL A 11 22.79 28.46 16.27
N PHE A 12 22.59 28.44 14.95
CA PHE A 12 23.50 29.10 14.01
C PHE A 12 22.76 30.23 13.31
N ASP A 13 23.08 31.46 13.70
CA ASP A 13 22.84 32.66 12.90
C ASP A 13 23.83 32.71 11.73
N LEU A 14 23.39 33.29 10.61
CA LEU A 14 24.25 33.94 9.63
C LEU A 14 23.57 35.25 9.24
N ASP A 15 24.16 36.37 9.64
CA ASP A 15 23.73 37.72 9.29
C ASP A 15 24.94 38.67 9.21
N THR A 16 24.70 39.89 8.71
CA THR A 16 25.62 41.02 8.41
C THR A 16 26.44 40.87 7.12
N GLY A 17 26.50 41.88 6.24
CA GLY A 17 25.80 43.18 6.17
C GLY A 17 25.82 43.69 4.73
N ASP A 18 24.81 44.44 4.25
CA ASP A 18 24.53 45.87 4.48
C ASP A 18 25.14 46.77 3.37
N GLU A 19 24.27 47.42 2.56
CA GLU A 19 24.08 48.88 2.60
C GLU A 19 22.99 49.39 1.62
N GLU A 20 22.07 50.17 2.19
CA GLU A 20 21.15 51.22 1.69
C GLU A 20 20.89 51.49 0.18
N SER A 21 19.59 51.55 -0.19
CA SER A 21 18.82 52.80 -0.48
C SER A 21 17.84 52.80 -1.68
N ASP A 22 16.58 53.14 -1.33
CA ASP A 22 15.59 53.98 -2.03
C ASP A 22 14.79 53.52 -3.29
N ALA A 23 13.58 54.08 -3.37
CA ALA A 23 12.71 54.32 -4.53
C ALA A 23 12.25 53.14 -5.45
N GLY A 24 11.09 52.58 -5.10
CA GLY A 24 9.93 52.27 -5.96
C GLY A 24 10.11 51.81 -7.43
N GLY A 25 9.65 50.58 -7.71
CA GLY A 25 9.38 50.08 -9.06
C GLY A 25 8.45 48.85 -9.04
N VAL A 26 7.46 48.82 -9.93
CA VAL A 26 6.66 47.61 -10.21
C VAL A 26 7.32 46.90 -11.39
N GLU A 27 7.79 45.67 -11.21
CA GLU A 27 8.24 44.82 -12.32
C GLU A 27 8.13 43.32 -11.99
N ASP A 28 8.13 42.48 -13.03
CA ASP A 28 7.73 41.07 -13.02
C ASP A 28 8.56 40.18 -12.08
N ALA A 29 7.87 39.37 -11.25
CA ALA A 29 8.49 38.26 -10.53
C ALA A 29 8.51 37.03 -11.45
N GLY A 30 9.66 36.82 -12.11
CA GLY A 30 9.86 35.80 -13.12
C GLY A 30 9.78 34.34 -12.64
N ASP A 31 9.67 33.48 -13.64
CA ASP A 31 9.72 32.02 -13.61
C ASP A 31 10.80 31.46 -12.67
N ALA A 32 10.38 30.86 -11.55
CA ALA A 32 11.26 30.07 -10.69
C ALA A 32 11.43 28.68 -11.32
N GLY A 33 12.47 28.56 -12.14
CA GLY A 33 12.73 27.39 -12.99
C GLY A 33 12.84 26.06 -12.23
N ASP A 34 12.37 25.01 -12.90
CA ASP A 34 12.36 23.60 -12.44
C ASP A 34 13.77 22.98 -12.62
N GLU A 35 14.78 23.48 -11.89
CA GLU A 35 16.19 23.00 -11.94
C GLU A 35 16.43 21.65 -11.22
N ASP A 36 15.49 20.70 -11.32
CA ASP A 36 15.63 19.34 -10.76
C ASP A 36 15.45 18.23 -11.83
N ALA A 37 15.50 18.61 -13.11
CA ALA A 37 15.51 17.70 -14.26
C ALA A 37 16.95 17.41 -14.73
N LEU A 38 17.64 16.51 -14.04
CA LEU A 38 18.96 16.02 -14.47
C LEU A 38 18.88 15.33 -15.85
N SER A 39 19.56 15.93 -16.82
CA SER A 39 19.84 15.35 -18.15
C SER A 39 20.59 14.01 -18.01
N PRO A 40 20.28 12.98 -18.82
CA PRO A 40 21.02 11.71 -18.78
C PRO A 40 22.46 11.76 -19.32
N ASP A 41 22.84 12.81 -20.07
CA ASP A 41 23.98 12.75 -21.00
C ASP A 41 25.20 13.63 -20.62
N ASP A 42 25.21 14.27 -19.45
CA ASP A 42 26.39 15.02 -18.98
C ASP A 42 27.44 14.09 -18.34
N PHE A 43 28.37 13.64 -19.18
CA PHE A 43 29.60 12.94 -18.78
C PHE A 43 30.58 13.91 -18.12
N ASP A 44 30.58 13.98 -16.80
CA ASP A 44 31.69 14.54 -16.03
C ASP A 44 32.05 13.64 -14.83
N ASP A 45 33.34 13.29 -14.74
CA ASP A 45 33.92 12.37 -13.76
C ASP A 45 34.25 13.13 -12.45
N ASP A 46 33.28 13.90 -11.94
CA ASP A 46 33.39 14.66 -10.68
C ASP A 46 33.14 13.74 -9.46
N PRO A 47 34.17 13.42 -8.65
CA PRO A 47 34.00 12.59 -7.46
C PRO A 47 33.08 13.24 -6.42
N ASP A 48 32.98 14.57 -6.37
CA ASP A 48 32.05 15.24 -5.46
C ASP A 48 30.60 15.15 -5.96
N ALA A 49 30.35 15.08 -7.27
CA ALA A 49 29.02 14.79 -7.83
C ALA A 49 28.58 13.36 -7.51
N ALA A 50 29.49 12.39 -7.61
CA ALA A 50 29.24 11.01 -7.18
C ALA A 50 28.95 10.94 -5.68
N ALA A 51 29.73 11.64 -4.83
CA ALA A 51 29.51 11.71 -3.39
C ALA A 51 28.19 12.41 -3.02
N ARG A 52 27.80 13.49 -3.71
CA ARG A 52 26.50 14.16 -3.54
C ARG A 52 25.35 13.21 -3.89
N ARG A 53 25.43 12.51 -5.05
CA ARG A 53 24.44 11.50 -5.46
C ARG A 53 24.34 10.35 -4.44
N HIS A 54 25.47 9.86 -3.93
CA HIS A 54 25.51 8.80 -2.93
C HIS A 54 24.80 9.22 -1.64
N ARG A 55 25.13 10.40 -1.05
CA ARG A 55 24.45 10.90 0.16
C ARG A 55 22.94 11.11 -0.04
N VAL A 56 22.51 11.54 -1.23
CA VAL A 56 21.07 11.67 -1.56
C VAL A 56 20.40 10.29 -1.62
N LEU A 57 21.09 9.27 -2.14
CA LEU A 57 20.59 7.89 -2.16
C LEU A 57 20.56 7.28 -0.75
N GLU A 58 21.60 7.48 0.07
CA GLU A 58 21.63 7.07 1.48
C GLU A 58 20.51 7.73 2.29
N ALA A 59 20.31 9.05 2.13
CA ALA A 59 19.23 9.77 2.80
C ALA A 59 17.84 9.30 2.32
N ARG A 60 17.67 8.96 1.04
CA ARG A 60 16.43 8.37 0.51
C ARG A 60 16.21 6.94 1.02
N ALA A 61 17.27 6.13 1.15
CA ALA A 61 17.20 4.79 1.72
C ALA A 61 16.81 4.85 3.21
N ALA A 62 17.52 5.64 4.02
CA ALA A 62 17.20 5.83 5.44
C ALA A 62 15.79 6.42 5.65
N ALA A 63 15.33 7.31 4.76
CA ALA A 63 13.95 7.82 4.80
C ALA A 63 12.90 6.77 4.39
N ALA A 64 13.24 5.83 3.51
CA ALA A 64 12.40 4.68 3.17
C ALA A 64 12.35 3.66 4.32
N ASP A 65 13.48 3.36 4.96
CA ASP A 65 13.58 2.48 6.12
C ASP A 65 12.78 3.03 7.33
N ALA A 66 12.69 4.36 7.45
CA ALA A 66 11.87 5.04 8.45
C ALA A 66 10.37 5.14 8.07
N PHE A 67 9.97 4.75 6.85
CA PHE A 67 8.59 4.90 6.37
C PHE A 67 7.75 3.64 6.65
N ASN A 68 6.88 3.71 7.65
CA ASN A 68 5.91 2.64 7.92
C ASN A 68 4.80 2.59 6.85
N LEU A 69 4.96 1.69 5.87
CA LEU A 69 3.99 1.46 4.80
C LEU A 69 2.76 0.69 5.30
N ILE A 70 1.62 1.38 5.42
CA ILE A 70 0.34 0.76 5.75
C ILE A 70 -0.33 0.23 4.48
N ILE A 71 -0.41 -1.10 4.35
CA ILE A 71 -1.06 -1.77 3.21
C ILE A 71 -2.58 -1.83 3.42
N GLY A 72 -3.31 -1.56 2.35
CA GLY A 72 -4.77 -1.66 2.32
C GLY A 72 -5.35 -1.50 0.92
N SER A 73 -6.67 -1.59 0.81
CA SER A 73 -7.39 -1.42 -0.45
C SER A 73 -8.72 -0.70 -0.26
N ARG A 74 -9.14 0.07 -1.27
CA ARG A 74 -10.43 0.74 -1.34
C ARG A 74 -11.44 -0.11 -2.09
N PHE A 75 -12.61 -0.30 -1.49
CA PHE A 75 -13.74 -1.02 -2.06
C PHE A 75 -14.95 -0.10 -2.17
N THR A 76 -15.69 -0.24 -3.27
CA THR A 76 -17.05 0.25 -3.43
C THR A 76 -17.92 -1.01 -3.46
N LEU A 77 -18.76 -1.20 -2.46
CA LEU A 77 -19.68 -2.34 -2.48
C LEU A 77 -20.83 -2.06 -3.46
N THR A 78 -21.53 -3.12 -3.83
CA THR A 78 -22.74 -3.09 -4.66
C THR A 78 -23.94 -3.32 -3.76
N ALA A 79 -25.02 -2.56 -3.95
CA ALA A 79 -26.28 -2.82 -3.23
C ALA A 79 -26.87 -4.16 -3.69
N ALA A 80 -27.48 -4.92 -2.78
CA ALA A 80 -28.31 -6.04 -3.21
C ALA A 80 -29.53 -5.52 -4.01
N PRO A 81 -30.14 -6.30 -4.92
CA PRO A 81 -31.32 -5.87 -5.68
C PRO A 81 -32.49 -5.39 -4.79
N GLU A 82 -32.59 -5.95 -3.58
CA GLU A 82 -33.55 -5.61 -2.52
C GLU A 82 -33.14 -4.41 -1.64
N ASP A 83 -31.87 -3.97 -1.69
CA ASP A 83 -31.39 -2.83 -0.92
C ASP A 83 -31.79 -1.50 -1.57
N THR A 84 -32.57 -0.70 -0.84
CA THR A 84 -32.93 0.67 -1.27
C THR A 84 -31.88 1.73 -0.92
N MET A 85 -30.79 1.34 -0.23
CA MET A 85 -29.78 2.26 0.27
C MET A 85 -28.50 2.24 -0.58
N PRO A 86 -27.87 3.42 -0.81
CA PRO A 86 -26.56 3.49 -1.46
C PRO A 86 -25.54 2.60 -0.74
N PRO A 87 -24.79 1.75 -1.45
CA PRO A 87 -23.86 0.82 -0.81
C PRO A 87 -22.68 1.57 -0.20
N PRO A 88 -22.12 1.09 0.92
CA PRO A 88 -20.99 1.73 1.55
C PRO A 88 -19.73 1.58 0.70
N ARG A 89 -18.84 2.56 0.81
CA ARG A 89 -17.47 2.50 0.31
C ARG A 89 -16.53 2.42 1.49
N LEU A 90 -15.52 1.58 1.41
CA LEU A 90 -14.64 1.24 2.53
C LEU A 90 -13.18 1.34 2.09
N VAL A 91 -12.30 1.64 3.04
CA VAL A 91 -10.89 1.21 2.98
C VAL A 91 -10.70 0.13 4.02
N LEU A 92 -10.14 -1.01 3.63
CA LEU A 92 -9.66 -2.04 4.54
C LEU A 92 -8.13 -1.92 4.63
N LEU A 93 -7.60 -1.83 5.85
CA LEU A 93 -6.16 -1.75 6.14
C LEU A 93 -5.72 -3.04 6.85
N ALA A 94 -4.72 -3.73 6.32
CA ALA A 94 -4.21 -4.97 6.92
C ALA A 94 -3.44 -4.67 8.21
N ARG A 95 -3.74 -5.40 9.29
CA ARG A 95 -3.01 -5.25 10.57
C ARG A 95 -1.78 -6.14 10.63
N ASN A 96 -1.84 -7.32 10.04
CA ASN A 96 -0.83 -8.38 10.08
C ASN A 96 -0.94 -9.27 8.82
N ARG A 97 -0.15 -10.35 8.76
CA ARG A 97 -0.13 -11.30 7.63
C ARG A 97 -1.49 -11.95 7.36
N ILE A 98 -2.28 -12.27 8.40
CA ILE A 98 -3.60 -12.89 8.26
C ILE A 98 -4.55 -11.92 7.57
N GLY A 99 -4.65 -10.69 8.08
CA GLY A 99 -5.51 -9.66 7.48
C GLY A 99 -5.10 -9.26 6.06
N PHE A 100 -3.82 -9.39 5.70
CA PHE A 100 -3.38 -9.26 4.31
C PHE A 100 -3.86 -10.44 3.43
N GLY A 101 -3.82 -11.67 3.95
CA GLY A 101 -4.39 -12.84 3.29
C GLY A 101 -5.90 -12.68 3.03
N ASP A 102 -6.68 -12.34 4.07
CA ASP A 102 -8.12 -12.07 3.99
C ASP A 102 -8.43 -10.99 2.93
N LEU A 103 -7.62 -9.92 2.91
CA LEU A 103 -7.74 -8.82 1.94
C LEU A 103 -7.50 -9.30 0.50
N CYS A 104 -6.48 -10.13 0.27
CA CYS A 104 -6.19 -10.72 -1.04
C CYS A 104 -7.30 -11.70 -1.49
N GLU A 105 -7.82 -12.52 -0.58
CA GLU A 105 -8.95 -13.41 -0.89
C GLU A 105 -10.20 -12.62 -1.25
N PHE A 106 -10.53 -11.55 -0.50
CA PHE A 106 -11.69 -10.71 -0.78
C PHE A 106 -11.58 -9.93 -2.10
N ILE A 107 -10.38 -9.46 -2.46
CA ILE A 107 -10.12 -8.90 -3.80
C ILE A 107 -10.34 -9.98 -4.88
N THR A 108 -9.91 -11.21 -4.64
CA THR A 108 -10.07 -12.34 -5.56
C THR A 108 -11.54 -12.74 -5.70
N LEU A 109 -12.29 -12.77 -4.59
CA LEU A 109 -13.72 -13.01 -4.56
C LEU A 109 -14.49 -11.97 -5.39
N GLY A 110 -14.16 -10.69 -5.23
CA GLY A 110 -14.80 -9.63 -5.99
C GLY A 110 -14.53 -9.73 -7.49
N ARG A 111 -13.29 -10.04 -7.88
CA ARG A 111 -12.88 -10.13 -9.29
C ARG A 111 -13.36 -11.41 -9.99
N THR A 112 -13.42 -12.54 -9.30
CA THR A 112 -13.90 -13.82 -9.88
C THR A 112 -15.40 -13.83 -10.16
N ARG A 113 -16.17 -12.94 -9.53
CA ARG A 113 -17.62 -12.77 -9.73
C ARG A 113 -18.01 -11.83 -10.87
N ALA A 114 -17.05 -11.22 -11.56
CA ALA A 114 -17.32 -10.14 -12.52
C ALA A 114 -16.47 -10.24 -13.80
N GLU A 115 -16.84 -9.49 -14.83
CA GLU A 115 -16.07 -9.44 -16.07
C GLU A 115 -14.75 -8.68 -15.92
N LYS A 116 -13.77 -8.99 -16.77
CA LYS A 116 -12.43 -8.38 -16.74
C LYS A 116 -12.50 -6.85 -16.76
N GLY A 117 -11.93 -6.22 -15.73
CA GLY A 117 -11.95 -4.76 -15.53
C GLY A 117 -12.99 -4.28 -14.51
N SER A 118 -13.84 -5.16 -14.01
CA SER A 118 -14.83 -4.90 -12.95
C SER A 118 -14.61 -5.83 -11.74
N TYR A 119 -15.38 -5.61 -10.67
CA TYR A 119 -15.50 -6.52 -9.52
C TYR A 119 -16.89 -6.38 -8.90
N LEU A 120 -17.34 -7.41 -8.18
CA LEU A 120 -18.67 -7.49 -7.58
C LEU A 120 -18.60 -8.00 -6.13
N LEU A 121 -18.83 -7.09 -5.18
CA LEU A 121 -18.80 -7.34 -3.74
C LEU A 121 -20.01 -6.69 -3.07
N TYR A 122 -20.63 -7.38 -2.13
CA TYR A 122 -21.84 -6.96 -1.42
C TYR A 122 -21.56 -6.73 0.08
N PRO A 123 -22.38 -5.94 0.80
CA PRO A 123 -22.31 -5.82 2.26
C PRO A 123 -22.40 -7.16 2.99
N SER A 124 -23.17 -8.11 2.44
CA SER A 124 -23.30 -9.47 2.98
C SER A 124 -22.00 -10.27 2.95
N ASP A 125 -21.09 -10.05 2.00
CA ASP A 125 -19.78 -10.73 1.96
C ASP A 125 -18.89 -10.40 3.17
N LEU A 126 -19.21 -9.33 3.91
CA LEU A 126 -18.51 -8.92 5.12
C LEU A 126 -19.37 -9.14 6.38
N ALA A 127 -20.68 -8.91 6.30
CA ALA A 127 -21.59 -9.05 7.44
C ALA A 127 -22.02 -10.50 7.70
N ASP A 128 -22.35 -11.26 6.66
CA ASP A 128 -22.82 -12.64 6.72
C ASP A 128 -22.35 -13.45 5.51
N PRO A 129 -21.02 -13.68 5.37
CA PRO A 129 -20.47 -14.42 4.24
C PRO A 129 -20.93 -15.89 4.22
N GLN A 130 -20.87 -16.47 3.02
CA GLN A 130 -21.15 -17.89 2.81
C GLN A 130 -20.24 -18.78 3.67
N PRO A 131 -20.64 -20.03 4.01
CA PRO A 131 -19.85 -20.91 4.88
C PRO A 131 -18.39 -21.14 4.46
N LYS A 132 -18.09 -21.10 3.16
CA LYS A 132 -16.72 -21.20 2.62
C LYS A 132 -15.82 -19.97 2.88
N GLN A 133 -16.43 -18.84 3.23
CA GLN A 133 -15.83 -17.51 3.42
C GLN A 133 -16.09 -16.99 4.85
N ALA A 134 -16.45 -17.88 5.78
CA ALA A 134 -16.85 -17.52 7.13
C ALA A 134 -15.77 -16.77 7.92
N HIS A 135 -14.49 -16.97 7.59
CA HIS A 135 -13.34 -16.25 8.16
C HIS A 135 -13.29 -14.78 7.75
N LEU A 136 -13.79 -14.41 6.56
CA LEU A 136 -13.88 -13.03 6.10
C LEU A 136 -14.94 -12.21 6.87
N ARG A 137 -15.77 -12.84 7.71
CA ARG A 137 -16.84 -12.17 8.47
C ARG A 137 -16.26 -11.08 9.37
N GLY A 138 -16.60 -9.84 9.08
CA GLY A 138 -16.10 -8.67 9.79
C GLY A 138 -14.59 -8.44 9.64
N MET A 139 -13.89 -9.15 8.74
CA MET A 139 -12.47 -8.94 8.42
C MET A 139 -11.60 -8.77 9.68
N PRO A 140 -11.49 -9.77 10.57
CA PRO A 140 -11.04 -9.61 11.96
C PRO A 140 -9.66 -8.92 12.09
N ASP A 141 -8.76 -9.24 11.16
CA ASP A 141 -7.39 -8.73 11.12
C ASP A 141 -7.19 -7.50 10.22
N CYS A 142 -8.28 -6.84 9.81
CA CYS A 142 -8.26 -5.52 9.19
C CYS A 142 -8.82 -4.42 10.11
N LEU A 143 -8.42 -3.19 9.84
CA LEU A 143 -9.10 -1.97 10.28
C LEU A 143 -9.92 -1.42 9.10
N VAL A 144 -11.07 -0.81 9.39
CA VAL A 144 -12.02 -0.37 8.38
C VAL A 144 -12.27 1.12 8.49
N VAL A 145 -12.17 1.83 7.36
CA VAL A 145 -12.56 3.24 7.25
C VAL A 145 -13.72 3.36 6.27
N LEU A 146 -14.91 3.70 6.77
CA LEU A 146 -16.05 4.09 5.94
C LEU A 146 -15.70 5.38 5.18
N LEU A 147 -16.01 5.44 3.89
CA LEU A 147 -15.83 6.58 3.00
C LEU A 147 -17.18 7.16 2.57
N PRO A 148 -17.85 7.98 3.41
CA PRO A 148 -19.09 8.65 3.06
C PRO A 148 -19.03 9.41 1.74
N ASP A 149 -20.16 9.57 1.07
CA ASP A 149 -20.26 10.53 -0.02
C ASP A 149 -20.26 11.98 0.49
N TYR A 150 -19.69 12.88 -0.30
CA TYR A 150 -19.65 14.29 0.03
C TYR A 150 -21.07 14.84 0.12
N CYS A 151 -21.41 15.42 1.28
CA CYS A 151 -22.77 15.85 1.61
C CYS A 151 -23.86 14.76 1.48
N ALA A 152 -23.51 13.49 1.68
CA ALA A 152 -24.47 12.39 1.77
C ALA A 152 -25.66 12.72 2.69
N ASP A 153 -26.81 12.14 2.36
CA ASP A 153 -28.00 12.25 3.20
C ASP A 153 -27.74 11.70 4.61
N LEU A 154 -28.37 12.31 5.62
CA LEU A 154 -28.10 12.01 7.02
C LEU A 154 -28.58 10.60 7.41
N ASP A 155 -29.69 10.12 6.85
CA ASP A 155 -30.22 8.80 7.15
C ASP A 155 -29.38 7.71 6.47
N VAL A 156 -28.93 7.95 5.23
CA VAL A 156 -27.96 7.08 4.51
C VAL A 156 -26.65 6.99 5.29
N LEU A 157 -26.07 8.13 5.70
CA LEU A 157 -24.83 8.17 6.47
C LEU A 157 -24.96 7.42 7.79
N ARG A 158 -26.09 7.60 8.49
CA ARG A 158 -26.38 6.91 9.76
C ARG A 158 -26.57 5.41 9.56
N ALA A 159 -27.23 4.97 8.49
CA ALA A 159 -27.38 3.56 8.16
C ALA A 159 -26.01 2.90 7.87
N GLN A 160 -25.19 3.51 7.02
CA GLN A 160 -23.84 3.01 6.70
C GLN A 160 -22.93 2.96 7.93
N ALA A 161 -22.98 3.99 8.80
CA ALA A 161 -22.21 4.03 10.04
C ALA A 161 -22.65 2.94 11.04
N ARG A 162 -23.96 2.74 11.22
CA ARG A 162 -24.51 1.65 12.06
C ARG A 162 -24.13 0.27 11.53
N TRP A 163 -24.19 0.06 10.22
CA TRP A 163 -23.75 -1.19 9.58
C TRP A 163 -22.25 -1.42 9.84
N CYS A 164 -21.40 -0.42 9.63
CA CYS A 164 -19.96 -0.55 9.94
C CYS A 164 -19.71 -0.88 11.42
N ARG A 165 -20.44 -0.23 12.34
CA ARG A 165 -20.35 -0.50 13.79
C ARG A 165 -20.76 -1.94 14.12
N ALA A 166 -21.81 -2.46 13.50
CA ALA A 166 -22.30 -3.82 13.71
C ALA A 166 -21.36 -4.89 13.12
N THR A 167 -20.80 -4.64 11.93
CA THR A 167 -19.95 -5.62 11.21
C THR A 167 -18.50 -5.64 11.70
N PHE A 168 -17.93 -4.50 12.09
CA PHE A 168 -16.49 -4.40 12.44
C PHE A 168 -16.22 -3.99 13.90
N GLY A 169 -17.26 -3.59 14.66
CA GLY A 169 -17.13 -3.18 16.05
C GLY A 169 -16.27 -1.93 16.23
N ASP A 170 -15.31 -1.97 17.16
CA ASP A 170 -14.34 -0.90 17.41
C ASP A 170 -13.22 -0.79 16.36
N ARG A 171 -13.21 -1.67 15.34
CA ARG A 171 -12.29 -1.59 14.19
C ARG A 171 -12.85 -0.74 13.03
N ALA A 172 -13.99 -0.07 13.23
CA ALA A 172 -14.55 0.88 12.27
C ALA A 172 -14.24 2.34 12.63
N TRP A 173 -13.77 3.09 11.64
CA TRP A 173 -13.70 4.55 11.62
C TRP A 173 -14.52 5.09 10.45
N MET A 174 -14.78 6.40 10.46
CA MET A 174 -15.42 7.12 9.38
C MET A 174 -14.51 8.24 8.89
N ALA A 175 -14.21 8.27 7.60
CA ALA A 175 -13.39 9.29 6.99
C ALA A 175 -14.08 10.66 7.06
N MET A 176 -13.35 11.64 7.57
CA MET A 176 -13.63 13.05 7.37
C MET A 176 -12.73 13.53 6.23
N GLU A 177 -13.32 13.76 5.05
CA GLU A 177 -12.62 14.27 3.88
C GLU A 177 -12.95 15.76 3.69
N LEU A 178 -11.96 16.63 3.93
CA LEU A 178 -12.09 18.09 3.81
C LEU A 178 -11.26 18.58 2.62
N LEU A 179 -11.95 18.87 1.51
CA LEU A 179 -11.37 19.20 0.20
C LEU A 179 -11.72 20.62 -0.26
N GLN A 180 -12.09 21.52 0.65
CA GLN A 180 -12.54 22.89 0.38
C GLN A 180 -13.78 22.93 -0.53
N GLY A 181 -14.74 22.05 -0.28
CA GLY A 181 -16.00 21.99 -1.02
C GLY A 181 -17.04 23.01 -0.53
N HIS A 182 -17.96 23.42 -1.40
CA HIS A 182 -18.94 24.50 -1.14
C HIS A 182 -19.88 24.30 0.06
N ALA A 183 -20.07 23.06 0.52
CA ALA A 183 -20.91 22.68 1.65
C ALA A 183 -20.13 21.93 2.75
N GLU A 184 -18.81 22.15 2.83
CA GLU A 184 -17.91 21.42 3.74
C GLU A 184 -18.29 21.56 5.22
N ALA A 185 -18.77 22.74 5.64
CA ALA A 185 -19.28 22.93 7.00
C ALA A 185 -20.49 22.03 7.32
N MET A 186 -21.41 21.85 6.36
CA MET A 186 -22.55 20.96 6.51
C MET A 186 -22.11 19.49 6.52
N HIS A 187 -21.20 19.11 5.62
CA HIS A 187 -20.64 17.76 5.57
C HIS A 187 -19.97 17.39 6.89
N ARG A 188 -19.08 18.25 7.40
CA ARG A 188 -18.41 18.09 8.70
C ARG A 188 -19.41 17.98 9.85
N ALA A 189 -20.44 18.83 9.90
CA ALA A 189 -21.47 18.78 10.94
C ALA A 189 -22.25 17.45 10.93
N ARG A 190 -22.65 16.96 9.75
CA ARG A 190 -23.33 15.64 9.61
C ARG A 190 -22.43 14.49 10.06
N LEU A 191 -21.16 14.49 9.66
CA LEU A 191 -20.17 13.50 10.12
C LEU A 191 -20.03 13.49 11.64
N GLN A 192 -19.89 14.67 12.26
CA GLN A 192 -19.78 14.82 13.72
C GLN A 192 -21.04 14.34 14.45
N GLN A 193 -22.22 14.67 13.92
CA GLN A 193 -23.50 14.20 14.45
C GLN A 193 -23.59 12.66 14.41
N VAL A 194 -23.38 12.04 13.24
CA VAL A 194 -23.50 10.58 13.10
C VAL A 194 -22.43 9.84 13.90
N SER A 195 -21.22 10.38 14.00
CA SER A 195 -20.16 9.85 14.88
C SER A 195 -20.61 9.80 16.34
N ALA A 196 -21.21 10.88 16.85
CA ALA A 196 -21.76 10.92 18.21
C ALA A 196 -22.95 9.98 18.42
N GLU A 197 -23.83 9.84 17.42
CA GLU A 197 -25.01 8.95 17.48
C GLU A 197 -24.69 7.46 17.36
N THR A 198 -23.59 7.09 16.69
CA THR A 198 -23.25 5.69 16.36
C THR A 198 -22.02 5.15 17.08
N GLY A 199 -21.23 6.03 17.70
CA GLY A 199 -19.96 5.68 18.34
C GLY A 199 -18.83 5.35 17.37
N VAL A 200 -19.04 5.51 16.05
CA VAL A 200 -17.97 5.32 15.04
C VAL A 200 -17.06 6.56 15.04
N PRO A 201 -15.77 6.44 15.44
CA PRO A 201 -14.85 7.58 15.49
C PRO A 201 -14.54 8.16 14.11
N LEU A 202 -14.36 9.47 14.04
CA LEU A 202 -13.93 10.17 12.83
C LEU A 202 -12.41 10.18 12.70
N VAL A 203 -11.91 9.90 11.50
CA VAL A 203 -10.49 9.98 11.15
C VAL A 203 -10.28 11.01 10.03
N ALA A 204 -9.24 11.84 10.13
CA ALA A 204 -8.88 12.77 9.06
C ALA A 204 -8.35 12.02 7.82
N ALA A 205 -8.93 12.27 6.65
CA ALA A 205 -8.56 11.63 5.39
C ALA A 205 -8.45 12.65 4.25
N GLY A 206 -7.42 12.53 3.41
CA GLY A 206 -7.11 13.53 2.37
C GLY A 206 -7.63 13.22 0.96
N ALA A 207 -8.31 12.07 0.75
CA ALA A 207 -8.74 11.56 -0.55
C ALA A 207 -7.65 11.61 -1.65
N VAL A 208 -6.38 11.44 -1.26
CA VAL A 208 -5.22 11.89 -2.04
C VAL A 208 -5.10 11.16 -3.38
N ASN A 209 -5.03 11.93 -4.47
CA ASN A 209 -4.79 11.45 -5.83
C ASN A 209 -3.55 12.10 -6.50
N MET A 210 -2.85 13.00 -5.82
CA MET A 210 -1.68 13.72 -6.31
C MET A 210 -0.60 13.85 -5.22
N HIS A 211 0.68 13.85 -5.60
CA HIS A 211 1.76 14.14 -4.64
C HIS A 211 1.84 15.64 -4.31
N VAL A 212 1.65 16.54 -5.29
CA VAL A 212 1.63 18.00 -5.09
C VAL A 212 0.51 18.67 -5.87
N ARG A 213 0.12 19.88 -5.42
CA ARG A 213 -1.01 20.66 -5.96
C ARG A 213 -0.90 20.97 -7.46
N SER A 214 0.32 21.23 -7.96
CA SER A 214 0.59 21.56 -9.37
C SER A 214 0.30 20.41 -10.34
N ARG A 215 0.16 19.16 -9.88
CA ARG A 215 -0.14 18.00 -10.73
C ARG A 215 -1.61 17.89 -11.16
N LYS A 216 -2.47 18.85 -10.79
CA LYS A 216 -3.89 18.87 -11.16
C LYS A 216 -4.16 18.70 -12.66
N PRO A 217 -3.46 19.38 -13.60
CA PRO A 217 -3.68 19.17 -15.03
C PRO A 217 -3.38 17.73 -15.49
N LEU A 218 -2.34 17.10 -14.94
CA LEU A 218 -2.01 15.70 -15.22
C LEU A 218 -3.08 14.74 -14.66
N ALA A 219 -3.56 14.98 -13.45
CA ALA A 219 -4.64 14.18 -12.85
C ALA A 219 -5.96 14.30 -13.64
N ASP A 220 -6.24 15.45 -14.23
CA ASP A 220 -7.38 15.66 -15.11
C ASP A 220 -7.21 14.94 -16.45
N VAL A 221 -6.02 14.97 -17.06
CA VAL A 221 -5.72 14.21 -18.29
C VAL A 221 -5.84 12.70 -18.06
N LEU A 222 -5.29 12.18 -16.96
CA LEU A 222 -5.45 10.76 -16.59
C LEU A 222 -6.92 10.39 -16.34
N THR A 223 -7.72 11.31 -15.80
CA THR A 223 -9.17 11.12 -15.64
C THR A 223 -9.89 11.10 -16.98
N ALA A 224 -9.55 12.02 -17.89
CA ALA A 224 -10.10 12.10 -19.24
C ALA A 224 -9.83 10.82 -20.06
N ILE A 225 -8.59 10.31 -20.00
CA ILE A 225 -8.19 9.02 -20.59
C ILE A 225 -9.01 7.87 -20.00
N ARG A 226 -9.12 7.78 -18.66
CA ARG A 226 -9.86 6.72 -17.96
C ARG A 226 -11.34 6.65 -18.34
N ILE A 227 -11.98 7.79 -18.63
CA ILE A 227 -13.40 7.85 -19.03
C ILE A 227 -13.61 7.90 -20.55
N GLY A 228 -12.53 7.90 -21.34
CA GLY A 228 -12.59 7.91 -22.81
C GLY A 228 -13.16 9.21 -23.40
N GLN A 229 -12.93 10.36 -22.79
CA GLN A 229 -13.48 11.65 -23.23
C GLN A 229 -12.40 12.72 -23.44
N PRO A 230 -12.57 13.66 -24.40
CA PRO A 230 -11.74 14.85 -24.48
C PRO A 230 -11.85 15.72 -23.22
N LEU A 231 -10.75 16.32 -22.78
CA LEU A 231 -10.68 17.10 -21.53
C LEU A 231 -11.80 18.15 -21.36
N PRO A 232 -12.19 18.96 -22.39
CA PRO A 232 -13.29 19.92 -22.26
C PRO A 232 -14.67 19.28 -22.06
N ALA A 233 -14.85 18.01 -22.43
CA ALA A 233 -16.12 17.29 -22.31
C ALA A 233 -16.30 16.59 -20.96
N CYS A 234 -15.23 16.40 -20.18
CA CYS A 234 -15.26 15.65 -18.92
C CYS A 234 -16.13 16.29 -17.83
N GLY A 235 -16.30 17.62 -17.84
CA GLY A 235 -17.19 18.35 -16.92
C GLY A 235 -16.99 17.96 -15.45
N ARG A 236 -18.06 17.47 -14.81
CA ARG A 236 -18.06 17.06 -13.38
C ARG A 236 -17.28 15.75 -13.08
N ALA A 237 -16.76 15.06 -14.09
CA ALA A 237 -15.87 13.92 -13.86
C ALA A 237 -14.47 14.36 -13.39
N LEU A 238 -14.07 15.61 -13.68
CA LEU A 238 -12.85 16.22 -13.18
C LEU A 238 -13.02 16.71 -11.74
N ALA A 239 -11.96 16.66 -10.94
CA ALA A 239 -11.99 17.22 -9.59
C ALA A 239 -12.18 18.76 -9.65
N PRO A 240 -13.03 19.37 -8.81
CA PRO A 240 -13.36 20.79 -8.89
C PRO A 240 -12.20 21.72 -8.50
N ASN A 241 -11.19 21.20 -7.80
CA ASN A 241 -10.03 21.94 -7.32
C ASN A 241 -8.81 21.00 -7.19
N ALA A 242 -7.65 21.55 -6.82
CA ALA A 242 -6.39 20.81 -6.68
C ALA A 242 -6.14 20.26 -5.26
N GLU A 243 -7.18 20.10 -4.44
CA GLU A 243 -7.04 19.95 -2.98
C GLU A 243 -6.77 18.52 -2.50
N ALA A 244 -6.93 17.51 -3.36
CA ALA A 244 -6.65 16.10 -3.09
C ALA A 244 -5.16 15.73 -3.24
N HIS A 245 -4.25 16.55 -2.70
CA HIS A 245 -2.80 16.29 -2.71
C HIS A 245 -2.24 15.96 -1.31
N LEU A 246 -1.00 15.46 -1.23
CA LEU A 246 -0.29 15.29 0.06
C LEU A 246 -0.04 16.67 0.69
N ARG A 247 -0.74 16.96 1.79
CA ARG A 247 -0.65 18.25 2.49
C ARG A 247 0.34 18.21 3.65
N MET A 248 1.05 19.32 3.86
CA MET A 248 1.89 19.53 5.03
C MET A 248 1.10 19.44 6.34
N ARG A 249 1.74 18.91 7.40
CA ARG A 249 1.13 18.73 8.74
C ARG A 249 0.54 20.02 9.31
N GLN A 250 1.17 21.18 9.07
CA GLN A 250 0.68 22.50 9.51
C GLN A 250 -0.64 22.91 8.85
N VAL A 251 -0.88 22.51 7.59
CA VAL A 251 -2.15 22.73 6.89
C VAL A 251 -3.22 21.80 7.46
N LEU A 252 -2.87 20.53 7.65
CA LEU A 252 -3.76 19.53 8.25
C LEU A 252 -4.23 19.93 9.66
N SER A 253 -3.34 20.48 10.51
CA SER A 253 -3.68 20.95 11.86
C SER A 253 -4.60 22.17 11.91
N ARG A 254 -4.71 22.94 10.82
CA ARG A 254 -5.66 24.05 10.70
C ARG A 254 -7.01 23.59 10.13
N LEU A 255 -6.99 22.54 9.31
CA LEU A 255 -8.16 22.03 8.60
C LEU A 255 -8.99 21.03 9.42
N TYR A 256 -8.33 20.14 10.15
CA TYR A 256 -8.98 19.04 10.87
C TYR A 256 -9.06 19.27 12.38
N PRO A 257 -10.10 18.76 13.06
CA PRO A 257 -10.12 18.64 14.52
C PRO A 257 -8.92 17.81 15.02
N ARG A 258 -8.36 18.19 16.18
CA ARG A 258 -7.22 17.49 16.79
C ARG A 258 -7.52 16.02 17.06
N GLU A 259 -8.76 15.70 17.39
CA GLU A 259 -9.26 14.36 17.66
C GLU A 259 -9.22 13.50 16.41
N ALA A 260 -9.65 14.04 15.26
CA ALA A 260 -9.65 13.33 13.97
C ALA A 260 -8.22 13.07 13.46
N LEU A 261 -7.28 13.97 13.75
CA LEU A 261 -5.86 13.77 13.50
C LEU A 261 -5.25 12.74 14.47
N ALA A 262 -5.64 12.74 15.74
CA ALA A 262 -5.16 11.73 16.70
C ALA A 262 -5.63 10.31 16.33
N GLN A 263 -6.78 10.15 15.65
CA GLN A 263 -7.24 8.86 15.16
C GLN A 263 -6.39 8.31 14.00
N THR A 264 -5.70 9.15 13.20
CA THR A 264 -4.81 8.63 12.13
C THR A 264 -3.62 7.89 12.74
N LEU A 265 -3.05 8.43 13.82
CA LEU A 265 -1.99 7.79 14.59
C LEU A 265 -2.48 6.48 15.22
N LYS A 266 -3.66 6.46 15.84
CA LYS A 266 -4.25 5.23 16.41
C LYS A 266 -4.49 4.12 15.37
N LEU A 267 -4.81 4.47 14.12
CA LEU A 267 -4.92 3.53 13.01
C LEU A 267 -3.53 3.00 12.62
N ALA A 268 -2.55 3.89 12.41
CA ALA A 268 -1.17 3.53 12.09
C ALA A 268 -0.51 2.65 13.17
N ASP A 269 -0.74 2.98 14.44
CA ASP A 269 -0.25 2.24 15.61
C ASP A 269 -0.85 0.84 15.75
N GLN A 270 -1.85 0.48 14.95
CA GLN A 270 -2.46 -0.86 14.91
C GLN A 270 -2.13 -1.66 13.65
N CYS A 271 -1.44 -1.05 12.67
CA CYS A 271 -0.93 -1.73 11.47
C CYS A 271 0.54 -2.11 11.68
N ARG A 272 0.85 -3.41 11.54
CA ARG A 272 2.18 -4.00 11.71
C ARG A 272 2.60 -4.90 10.56
N PHE A 273 1.74 -5.10 9.56
CA PHE A 273 2.07 -5.89 8.39
C PHE A 273 3.19 -5.21 7.57
N SER A 274 4.26 -5.96 7.28
CA SER A 274 5.25 -5.62 6.26
C SER A 274 5.26 -6.67 5.16
N LEU A 275 5.65 -6.28 3.95
CA LEU A 275 5.88 -7.22 2.84
C LEU A 275 6.99 -8.23 3.15
N ASP A 276 7.93 -7.92 4.05
CA ASP A 276 8.99 -8.84 4.51
C ASP A 276 8.44 -10.07 5.27
N MET A 277 7.17 -10.01 5.70
CA MET A 277 6.45 -11.14 6.29
C MET A 277 5.98 -12.15 5.23
N LEU A 278 6.02 -11.79 3.94
CA LEU A 278 5.66 -12.65 2.82
C LEU A 278 6.89 -13.45 2.37
N ARG A 279 7.23 -14.48 3.15
CA ARG A 279 8.19 -15.50 2.72
C ARG A 279 7.52 -16.50 1.80
N TYR A 280 8.27 -17.03 0.83
CA TYR A 280 7.77 -18.05 -0.07
C TYR A 280 7.61 -19.38 0.69
N GLU A 281 6.37 -19.83 0.84
CA GLU A 281 6.03 -21.12 1.46
C GLU A 281 5.74 -22.11 0.33
N TYR A 282 6.54 -23.16 0.23
CA TYR A 282 6.34 -24.22 -0.76
C TYR A 282 5.30 -25.23 -0.29
N PRO A 283 4.54 -25.88 -1.20
CA PRO A 283 3.57 -26.91 -0.84
C PRO A 283 4.22 -28.11 -0.14
N GLU A 284 3.57 -28.63 0.90
CA GLU A 284 4.02 -29.83 1.62
C GLU A 284 3.94 -31.10 0.74
N GLU A 285 3.05 -31.11 -0.27
CA GLU A 285 2.81 -32.23 -1.20
C GLU A 285 4.00 -32.57 -2.14
N LEU A 286 5.11 -31.80 -2.07
CA LEU A 286 6.31 -32.02 -2.87
C LEU A 286 7.14 -33.25 -2.46
N VAL A 287 6.85 -33.84 -1.29
CA VAL A 287 7.57 -35.01 -0.76
C VAL A 287 6.62 -36.14 -0.33
N PRO A 288 7.03 -37.41 -0.43
CA PRO A 288 6.27 -38.53 0.12
C PRO A 288 6.14 -38.48 1.64
N ASP A 289 5.07 -39.08 2.17
CA ASP A 289 4.82 -39.21 3.62
C ASP A 289 6.06 -39.75 4.38
N GLY A 290 6.52 -38.98 5.36
CA GLY A 290 7.67 -39.33 6.21
C GLY A 290 9.04 -38.94 5.65
N GLU A 291 9.11 -38.24 4.51
CA GLU A 291 10.34 -37.64 3.99
C GLU A 291 10.40 -36.13 4.27
N THR A 292 11.61 -35.56 4.28
CA THR A 292 11.83 -34.11 4.23
C THR A 292 12.28 -33.69 2.82
N PRO A 293 12.13 -32.41 2.44
CA PRO A 293 12.61 -31.92 1.14
C PRO A 293 14.07 -32.29 0.84
N ILE A 294 14.97 -32.19 1.83
CA ILE A 294 16.37 -32.57 1.64
C ILE A 294 16.59 -34.08 1.51
N THR A 295 15.89 -34.94 2.28
CA THR A 295 16.05 -36.40 2.13
C THR A 295 15.52 -36.89 0.80
N TYR A 296 14.41 -36.32 0.34
CA TYR A 296 13.82 -36.68 -0.95
C TYR A 296 14.67 -36.16 -2.12
N LEU A 297 15.16 -34.92 -2.06
CA LEU A 297 16.07 -34.35 -3.06
C LEU A 297 17.34 -35.19 -3.21
N ARG A 298 17.98 -35.60 -2.09
CA ARG A 298 19.18 -36.46 -2.13
C ARG A 298 18.91 -37.80 -2.84
N LYS A 299 17.74 -38.44 -2.60
CA LYS A 299 17.35 -39.68 -3.30
C LYS A 299 17.10 -39.49 -4.80
N GLU A 300 16.43 -38.41 -5.20
CA GLU A 300 16.20 -38.13 -6.63
C GLU A 300 17.53 -37.80 -7.35
N VAL A 301 18.46 -37.13 -6.67
CA VAL A 301 19.83 -36.88 -7.15
C VAL A 301 20.62 -38.19 -7.30
N GLU A 302 20.55 -39.12 -6.33
CA GLU A 302 21.19 -40.45 -6.42
C GLU A 302 20.68 -41.27 -7.63
N ARG A 303 19.37 -41.20 -7.93
CA ARG A 303 18.79 -41.79 -9.15
C ARG A 303 19.34 -41.10 -10.40
N GLY A 304 19.35 -39.76 -10.42
CA GLY A 304 19.89 -38.97 -11.52
C GLY A 304 21.38 -39.24 -11.81
N ILE A 305 22.20 -39.46 -10.78
CA ILE A 305 23.60 -39.91 -10.93
C ILE A 305 23.64 -41.27 -11.63
N THR A 306 22.83 -42.23 -11.18
CA THR A 306 22.81 -43.59 -11.72
C THR A 306 22.41 -43.62 -13.20
N GLU A 307 21.44 -42.79 -13.59
CA GLU A 307 20.98 -42.65 -14.97
C GLU A 307 21.99 -41.91 -15.87
N ARG A 308 22.62 -40.85 -15.36
CA ARG A 308 23.51 -39.97 -16.15
C ARG A 308 24.96 -40.45 -16.21
N PHE A 309 25.43 -41.16 -15.19
CA PHE A 309 26.80 -41.64 -15.04
C PHE A 309 26.86 -43.16 -14.78
N PRO A 310 26.35 -44.00 -15.70
CA PRO A 310 26.26 -45.46 -15.54
C PRO A 310 27.64 -46.19 -15.46
N HIS A 311 28.74 -45.45 -15.60
CA HIS A 311 30.11 -45.95 -15.50
C HIS A 311 30.90 -45.30 -14.34
N GLY A 312 30.21 -44.63 -13.43
CA GLY A 312 30.80 -43.85 -12.33
C GLY A 312 30.94 -42.37 -12.69
N MET A 313 30.94 -41.54 -11.64
CA MET A 313 31.12 -40.10 -11.74
C MET A 313 32.60 -39.73 -11.53
N ALA A 314 33.06 -38.61 -12.08
CA ALA A 314 34.40 -38.11 -11.82
C ALA A 314 34.49 -37.54 -10.39
N PRO A 315 35.62 -37.71 -9.65
CA PRO A 315 35.75 -37.20 -8.28
C PRO A 315 35.53 -35.69 -8.14
N GLU A 316 35.84 -34.93 -9.19
CA GLU A 316 35.60 -33.47 -9.27
C GLU A 316 34.10 -33.14 -9.23
N TRP A 317 33.27 -33.96 -9.90
CA TRP A 317 31.81 -33.78 -9.91
C TRP A 317 31.14 -34.33 -8.65
N GLU A 318 31.72 -35.36 -8.00
CA GLU A 318 31.30 -35.80 -6.66
C GLU A 318 31.52 -34.71 -5.61
N ALA A 319 32.67 -34.01 -5.66
CA ALA A 319 32.94 -32.88 -4.79
C ALA A 319 31.96 -31.71 -5.05
N GLN A 320 31.79 -31.30 -6.31
CA GLN A 320 30.88 -30.21 -6.68
C GLN A 320 29.43 -30.51 -6.27
N LEU A 321 28.92 -31.72 -6.54
CA LEU A 321 27.55 -32.07 -6.19
C LEU A 321 27.30 -32.06 -4.68
N LYS A 322 28.30 -32.44 -3.89
CA LYS A 322 28.23 -32.36 -2.43
C LYS A 322 28.14 -30.90 -1.96
N GLU A 323 29.00 -30.02 -2.48
CA GLU A 323 28.97 -28.58 -2.17
C GLU A 323 27.65 -27.93 -2.58
N GLU A 324 27.12 -28.27 -3.75
CA GLU A 324 25.81 -27.79 -4.22
C GLU A 324 24.67 -28.25 -3.31
N LEU A 325 24.63 -29.53 -2.90
CA LEU A 325 23.62 -30.03 -1.98
C LEU A 325 23.70 -29.40 -0.57
N GLU A 326 24.92 -29.17 -0.06
CA GLU A 326 25.12 -28.46 1.21
C GLU A 326 24.64 -27.00 1.12
N LEU A 327 24.90 -26.31 0.00
CA LEU A 327 24.42 -24.95 -0.23
C LEU A 327 22.89 -24.87 -0.38
N ILE A 328 22.27 -25.82 -1.08
CA ILE A 328 20.80 -25.88 -1.24
C ILE A 328 20.13 -26.10 0.12
N GLU A 329 20.69 -26.97 0.97
CA GLU A 329 20.22 -27.23 2.34
C GLU A 329 20.39 -25.98 3.24
N GLU A 330 21.53 -25.28 3.15
CA GLU A 330 21.78 -24.03 3.91
C GLU A 330 20.82 -22.91 3.53
N LYS A 331 20.42 -22.82 2.25
CA LYS A 331 19.47 -21.79 1.78
C LYS A 331 18.00 -22.20 1.92
N HIS A 332 17.71 -23.45 2.24
CA HIS A 332 16.36 -24.06 2.21
C HIS A 332 15.69 -23.97 0.83
N TYR A 333 16.45 -24.27 -0.23
CA TYR A 333 15.99 -24.23 -1.63
C TYR A 333 15.58 -25.61 -2.18
N GLU A 334 15.58 -26.68 -1.38
CA GLU A 334 15.23 -28.02 -1.81
C GLU A 334 13.84 -28.11 -2.47
N PRO A 335 12.79 -27.47 -1.93
CA PRO A 335 11.47 -27.50 -2.55
C PRO A 335 11.42 -26.89 -3.96
N PHE A 336 12.29 -25.91 -4.26
CA PHE A 336 12.41 -25.34 -5.61
C PHE A 336 12.87 -26.41 -6.61
N PHE A 337 13.97 -27.10 -6.28
CA PHE A 337 14.52 -28.16 -7.12
C PHE A 337 13.55 -29.32 -7.30
N LEU A 338 12.85 -29.73 -6.23
CA LEU A 338 11.82 -30.76 -6.31
C LEU A 338 10.63 -30.35 -7.19
N THR A 339 10.14 -29.11 -7.07
CA THR A 339 9.07 -28.58 -7.92
C THR A 339 9.46 -28.60 -9.40
N VAL A 340 10.66 -28.13 -9.74
CA VAL A 340 11.16 -28.11 -11.12
C VAL A 340 11.38 -29.54 -11.65
N HIS A 341 11.95 -30.43 -10.83
CA HIS A 341 12.14 -31.84 -11.18
C HIS A 341 10.81 -32.52 -11.53
N ASP A 342 9.77 -32.32 -10.73
CA ASP A 342 8.46 -32.94 -11.00
C ASP A 342 7.81 -32.40 -12.29
N ILE A 343 7.84 -31.07 -12.52
CA ILE A 343 7.34 -30.46 -13.75
C ILE A 343 8.08 -31.01 -14.98
N VAL A 344 9.41 -31.12 -14.92
CA VAL A 344 10.24 -31.66 -16.01
C VAL A 344 9.98 -33.16 -16.21
N ARG A 345 9.82 -33.93 -15.13
CA ARG A 345 9.48 -35.35 -15.16
C ARG A 345 8.13 -35.58 -15.84
N PHE A 346 7.10 -34.83 -15.45
CA PHE A 346 5.78 -34.88 -16.07
C PHE A 346 5.82 -34.48 -17.55
N ALA A 347 6.50 -33.38 -17.88
CA ALA A 347 6.66 -32.95 -19.27
C ALA A 347 7.29 -34.03 -20.16
N ARG A 348 8.33 -34.70 -19.67
CA ARG A 348 8.98 -35.82 -20.39
C ARG A 348 8.08 -37.04 -20.55
N GLN A 349 7.23 -37.36 -19.57
CA GLN A 349 6.27 -38.46 -19.65
C GLN A 349 5.21 -38.21 -20.73
N GLU A 350 4.72 -36.98 -20.85
CA GLU A 350 3.75 -36.56 -21.87
C GLU A 350 4.39 -36.22 -23.23
N GLY A 351 5.70 -36.39 -23.40
CA GLY A 351 6.42 -36.05 -24.63
C GLY A 351 6.50 -34.54 -24.93
N ILE A 352 6.25 -33.70 -23.93
CA ILE A 352 6.37 -32.24 -24.02
C ILE A 352 7.85 -31.86 -23.99
N LEU A 353 8.29 -31.08 -24.98
CA LEU A 353 9.67 -30.61 -25.05
C LEU A 353 9.97 -29.63 -23.91
N CYS A 354 10.87 -30.03 -23.01
CA CYS A 354 11.46 -29.19 -21.96
C CYS A 354 12.96 -28.97 -22.24
N GLN A 355 13.48 -27.78 -21.92
CA GLN A 355 14.91 -27.46 -21.93
C GLN A 355 15.36 -27.12 -20.51
#